data_AF-A0A9D5V8K5-F1
#
_entry.id   AF-A0A9D5V8K5-F1
#
_cell.length_a   1.000
_cell.length_b   1.000
_cell.length_c   1.000
_cell.angle_alpha   90.00
_cell.angle_beta   90.00
_cell.angle_gamma   90.00
#
_symmetry.space_group_name_H-M   'P 1'
#
loop_
_entity.id
_entity.type
_entity.pdbx_description
1 polymer ?
#
loop_
_entity_poly.entity_id
_entity_poly.type
_entity_poly.pdbx_seq_one_letter_code
_entity_poly.pdbx_strand_id
1 'polypeptide(L)'
;MKAQNAKDWWNVIGLRADEPRRVSRKRANPDLRMGMAGNFLPLADAGVTKMDVKRFWDAQDFDLRLPNINGVTPLGNCDLCFLKGAKTIAGIIRDHPELAIWWAEAEAEERASAPNGAVFRMDRPPYRNLIEMTQQQGDFFMDWPDEPTIPCGCHD
;
A
#
# COMPACT_ATOMS: atom_id res chain seq x y z
N MET A 1 21.75 -10.34 -2.36
CA MET A 1 22.91 -11.25 -2.24
C MET A 1 22.41 -12.68 -2.37
N LYS A 2 22.66 -13.36 -3.50
CA LYS A 2 22.49 -14.81 -3.55
C LYS A 2 23.76 -15.43 -2.98
N ALA A 3 23.66 -16.03 -1.79
CA ALA A 3 24.76 -16.80 -1.23
C ALA A 3 24.99 -18.05 -2.11
N GLN A 4 26.18 -18.13 -2.69
CA GLN A 4 26.65 -19.34 -3.35
C GLN A 4 26.82 -20.41 -2.26
N ASN A 5 26.11 -21.54 -2.37
CA ASN A 5 26.18 -22.75 -1.52
C ASN A 5 25.66 -22.70 -0.06
N ALA A 6 24.79 -21.76 0.32
CA ALA A 6 24.11 -21.85 1.63
C ALA A 6 22.97 -22.90 1.56
N LYS A 7 23.06 -23.98 2.36
CA LYS A 7 22.00 -25.01 2.45
C LYS A 7 20.70 -24.46 3.04
N ASP A 8 20.81 -23.44 3.90
CA ASP A 8 19.69 -22.73 4.50
C ASP A 8 19.88 -21.20 4.45
N TRP A 9 18.80 -20.43 4.27
CA TRP A 9 18.79 -18.95 4.26
C TRP A 9 17.62 -18.37 5.08
N TRP A 10 17.81 -17.20 5.69
CA TRP A 10 16.76 -16.50 6.45
C TRP A 10 16.09 -15.42 5.61
N ASN A 11 14.77 -15.32 5.69
CA ASN A 11 13.99 -14.24 5.10
C ASN A 11 13.84 -13.08 6.09
N VAL A 12 14.50 -11.96 5.83
CA VAL A 12 14.44 -10.78 6.71
C VAL A 12 13.41 -9.80 6.18
N ILE A 13 12.33 -9.58 6.94
CA ILE A 13 11.19 -8.77 6.52
C ILE A 13 11.03 -7.56 7.43
N GLY A 14 10.96 -6.36 6.85
CA GLY A 14 10.77 -5.09 7.55
C GLY A 14 9.34 -4.83 8.03
N LEU A 15 8.68 -5.82 8.66
CA LEU A 15 7.39 -5.63 9.32
C LEU A 15 7.56 -4.93 10.66
N ARG A 16 6.78 -3.86 10.89
CA ARG A 16 6.84 -3.06 12.12
C ARG A 16 6.00 -3.66 13.24
N ALA A 17 6.30 -3.24 14.48
CA ALA A 17 5.55 -3.67 15.66
C ALA A 17 4.08 -3.19 15.64
N ASP A 18 3.81 -2.04 15.00
CA ASP A 18 2.47 -1.49 14.82
C ASP A 18 1.66 -2.16 13.69
N GLU A 19 2.12 -3.32 13.20
CA GLU A 19 1.44 -4.16 12.20
C GLU A 19 1.12 -5.57 12.74
N PRO A 20 0.48 -5.70 13.92
CA PRO A 20 0.45 -6.95 14.70
C PRO A 20 -0.19 -8.12 13.95
N ARG A 21 -1.20 -7.86 13.11
CA ARG A 21 -1.84 -8.89 12.27
C ARG A 21 -0.86 -9.48 11.24
N ARG A 22 -0.04 -8.64 10.59
CA ARG A 22 0.95 -9.09 9.59
C ARG A 22 2.08 -9.85 10.27
N VAL A 23 2.57 -9.34 11.40
CA VAL A 23 3.59 -9.99 12.24
C VAL A 23 3.13 -11.37 12.68
N SER A 24 1.93 -11.47 13.25
CA SER A 24 1.35 -12.76 13.68
C SER A 24 1.22 -13.74 12.51
N ARG A 25 0.73 -13.28 11.36
CA ARG A 25 0.57 -14.13 10.17
C ARG A 25 1.91 -14.66 9.66
N LYS A 26 2.94 -13.81 9.57
CA LYS A 26 4.27 -14.23 9.11
C LYS A 26 5.03 -15.11 10.10
N ARG A 27 4.75 -15.00 11.39
CA ARG A 27 5.25 -15.92 12.41
C ARG A 27 4.53 -17.27 12.37
N ALA A 28 3.21 -17.28 12.14
CA ALA A 28 2.41 -18.50 12.07
C ALA A 28 2.64 -19.31 10.77
N ASN A 29 2.87 -18.61 9.66
CA ASN A 29 3.11 -19.22 8.34
C ASN A 29 4.51 -18.85 7.85
N PRO A 30 5.57 -19.55 8.31
CA PRO A 30 6.86 -19.45 7.65
C PRO A 30 6.67 -19.95 6.22
N ASP A 31 6.93 -19.10 5.21
CA ASP A 31 6.81 -19.46 3.80
C ASP A 31 7.98 -20.41 3.46
N LEU A 32 7.86 -21.70 3.81
CA LEU A 32 8.95 -22.69 3.78
C LEU A 32 9.30 -23.10 2.34
N ARG A 33 9.75 -22.13 1.54
CA ARG A 33 10.41 -22.38 0.27
C ARG A 33 11.67 -23.20 0.54
N MET A 34 12.02 -24.06 -0.42
CA MET A 34 13.14 -24.99 -0.28
C MET A 34 14.43 -24.24 0.11
N GLY A 35 15.04 -24.66 1.22
CA GLY A 35 16.25 -24.05 1.79
C GLY A 35 16.01 -22.81 2.65
N MET A 36 14.77 -22.44 2.99
CA MET A 36 14.52 -21.31 3.91
C MET A 36 14.48 -21.79 5.38
N ALA A 37 15.32 -21.18 6.22
CA ALA A 37 15.38 -21.44 7.66
C ALA A 37 14.19 -20.85 8.43
N GLY A 38 13.65 -19.71 7.97
CA GLY A 38 12.54 -19.04 8.61
C GLY A 38 12.43 -17.55 8.27
N ASN A 39 11.43 -16.90 8.85
CA ASN A 39 11.23 -15.45 8.79
C ASN A 39 11.86 -14.78 10.01
N PHE A 40 12.62 -13.71 9.78
CA PHE A 40 13.14 -12.81 10.82
C PHE A 40 12.50 -11.42 10.67
N LEU A 41 11.94 -10.87 11.75
CA LEU A 41 11.14 -9.65 11.75
C LEU A 41 11.77 -8.57 12.65
N PRO A 42 12.98 -8.05 12.30
CA PRO A 42 13.80 -7.25 13.21
C PRO A 42 13.11 -5.97 13.72
N LEU A 43 12.29 -5.31 12.89
CA LEU A 43 11.59 -4.10 13.29
C LEU A 43 10.47 -4.40 14.29
N ALA A 44 9.74 -5.49 14.10
CA ALA A 44 8.72 -5.93 15.05
C ALA A 44 9.36 -6.38 16.38
N ASP A 45 10.46 -7.14 16.30
CA ASP A 45 11.18 -7.63 17.48
C ASP A 45 11.80 -6.48 18.29
N ALA A 46 12.25 -5.42 17.61
CA ALA A 46 12.78 -4.21 18.24
C ALA A 46 11.70 -3.20 18.68
N GLY A 47 10.41 -3.48 18.47
CA GLY A 47 9.33 -2.56 18.86
C GLY A 47 9.19 -1.31 17.98
N VAL A 48 9.81 -1.28 16.80
CA VAL A 48 9.83 -0.13 15.88
C VAL A 48 8.44 0.10 15.29
N THR A 49 7.98 1.34 15.34
CA THR A 49 6.69 1.81 14.79
C THR A 49 6.88 2.68 13.55
N LYS A 50 5.79 3.02 12.86
CA LYS A 50 5.83 3.97 11.73
C LYS A 50 6.39 5.35 12.13
N MET A 51 6.23 5.75 13.39
CA MET A 51 6.75 7.02 13.89
C MET A 51 8.26 6.99 14.05
N ASP A 52 8.82 5.85 14.46
CA ASP A 52 10.28 5.68 14.53
C ASP A 52 10.89 5.68 13.12
N VAL A 53 10.23 5.04 12.16
CA VAL A 53 10.61 5.09 10.74
C VAL A 53 10.55 6.52 10.21
N LYS A 54 9.50 7.29 10.54
CA LYS A 54 9.42 8.71 10.18
C LYS A 54 10.61 9.48 10.75
N ARG A 55 10.91 9.35 12.04
CA ARG A 55 12.04 10.05 12.68
C ARG A 55 13.38 9.66 12.07
N PHE A 56 13.56 8.39 11.69
CA PHE A 56 14.76 7.94 11.00
C PHE A 56 14.93 8.66 9.66
N TRP A 57 13.88 8.70 8.84
CA TRP A 57 13.91 9.37 7.53
C TRP A 57 14.05 10.90 7.64
N ASP A 58 13.41 11.53 8.63
CA ASP A 58 13.56 12.96 8.90
C ASP A 58 15.00 13.36 9.28
N ALA A 59 15.81 12.41 9.77
CA ALA A 59 17.19 12.63 10.21
C ALA A 59 18.25 12.33 9.14
N GLN A 60 17.85 11.89 7.94
CA GLN A 60 18.79 11.65 6.85
C GLN A 60 19.27 12.97 6.24
N ASP A 61 20.47 12.96 5.65
CA ASP A 61 21.07 14.11 4.95
C ASP A 61 20.49 14.32 3.54
N PHE A 62 19.54 13.48 3.14
CA PHE A 62 18.82 13.57 1.87
C PHE A 62 17.30 13.39 2.08
N ASP A 63 16.53 13.87 1.12
CA ASP A 63 15.06 13.74 1.11
C ASP A 63 14.60 12.91 -0.10
N LEU A 64 13.77 11.90 0.17
CA LEU A 64 13.10 11.10 -0.87
C LEU A 64 12.06 11.90 -1.65
N ARG A 65 11.69 13.09 -1.16
CA ARG A 65 10.67 13.99 -1.72
C ARG A 65 9.31 13.31 -1.85
N LEU A 66 8.99 12.46 -0.87
CA LEU A 66 7.72 11.77 -0.76
C LEU A 66 6.92 12.37 0.39
N PRO A 67 5.65 12.78 0.20
CA PRO A 67 4.82 13.28 1.27
C PRO A 67 4.71 12.26 2.42
N ASN A 68 4.98 12.69 3.65
CA ASN A 68 4.85 11.87 4.85
C ASN A 68 3.84 12.50 5.81
N ILE A 69 2.63 11.96 5.83
CA ILE A 69 1.52 12.41 6.66
C ILE A 69 1.38 11.43 7.82
N ASN A 70 1.83 11.82 9.02
CA ASN A 70 1.76 11.00 10.24
C ASN A 70 2.34 9.58 10.10
N GLY A 71 3.49 9.46 9.43
CA GLY A 71 4.19 8.19 9.20
C GLY A 71 3.61 7.37 8.05
N VAL A 72 2.75 7.95 7.21
CA VAL A 72 2.16 7.32 6.04
C VAL A 72 2.51 8.11 4.79
N THR A 73 2.89 7.40 3.73
CA THR A 73 3.23 7.99 2.43
C THR A 73 2.15 7.65 1.41
N PRO A 74 1.21 8.57 1.11
CA PRO A 74 0.14 8.34 0.14
C PRO A 74 0.65 7.90 -1.23
N LEU A 75 1.75 8.48 -1.69
CA LEU A 75 2.42 8.20 -2.97
C LEU A 75 3.60 7.23 -2.82
N GLY A 76 3.48 6.23 -1.93
CA GLY A 76 4.51 5.22 -1.70
C GLY A 76 4.60 4.21 -2.86
N ASN A 77 4.49 2.91 -2.55
CA ASN A 77 4.71 1.82 -3.51
C ASN A 77 3.85 1.89 -4.79
N CYS A 78 2.63 2.41 -4.68
CA CYS A 78 1.69 2.55 -5.80
C CYS A 78 1.02 3.92 -5.70
N ASP A 79 0.53 4.43 -6.82
CA ASP A 79 -0.24 5.66 -6.95
C ASP A 79 -1.69 5.47 -6.46
N LEU A 80 -2.56 4.93 -7.31
CA LEU A 80 -4.00 4.84 -7.10
C LEU A 80 -4.45 3.39 -6.90
N CYS A 81 -3.54 2.48 -6.53
CA CYS A 81 -3.87 1.08 -6.25
C CYS A 81 -5.16 0.93 -5.42
N PHE A 82 -6.06 0.07 -5.90
CA PHE A 82 -7.39 -0.07 -5.32
C PHE A 82 -7.40 -0.60 -3.87
N LEU A 83 -6.27 -1.08 -3.35
CA LEU A 83 -6.13 -1.45 -1.94
C LEU A 83 -5.98 -0.24 -1.00
N LYS A 84 -5.69 0.96 -1.53
CA LYS A 84 -5.65 2.19 -0.73
C LYS A 84 -7.04 2.57 -0.24
N GLY A 85 -7.06 3.18 0.94
CA GLY A 85 -8.26 3.79 1.51
C GLY A 85 -8.84 4.83 0.55
N ALA A 86 -10.16 4.89 0.46
CA ALA A 86 -10.85 5.69 -0.54
C ALA A 86 -10.50 7.19 -0.42
N LYS A 87 -10.35 7.72 0.81
CA LYS A 87 -9.83 9.08 1.07
C LYS A 87 -8.44 9.33 0.51
N THR A 88 -7.54 8.36 0.63
CA THR A 88 -6.17 8.49 0.11
C THR A 88 -6.19 8.56 -1.42
N ILE A 89 -6.98 7.71 -2.07
CA ILE A 89 -7.15 7.73 -3.52
C ILE A 89 -7.74 9.08 -3.97
N ALA A 90 -8.85 9.52 -3.37
CA ALA A 90 -9.45 10.81 -3.72
C ALA A 90 -8.49 11.99 -3.51
N GLY A 91 -7.72 11.99 -2.42
CA GLY A 91 -6.69 12.99 -2.19
C GLY A 91 -5.61 13.00 -3.27
N ILE A 92 -5.13 11.83 -3.69
CA ILE A 92 -4.15 11.72 -4.78
C ILE A 92 -4.76 12.19 -6.11
N ILE A 93 -5.99 11.81 -6.45
CA ILE A 93 -6.63 12.23 -7.72
C ILE A 93 -6.90 13.73 -7.74
N ARG A 94 -7.21 14.33 -6.58
CA ARG A 94 -7.34 15.79 -6.47
C ARG A 94 -6.03 16.50 -6.82
N ASP A 95 -4.92 16.03 -6.25
CA ASP A 95 -3.60 16.65 -6.42
C ASP A 95 -2.95 16.29 -7.77
N HIS A 96 -3.23 15.09 -8.28
CA HIS A 96 -2.64 14.46 -9.47
C HIS A 96 -3.70 13.72 -10.30
N PRO A 97 -4.67 14.43 -10.92
CA PRO A 97 -5.76 13.81 -11.67
C PRO A 97 -5.28 12.97 -12.86
N GLU A 98 -4.14 13.32 -13.44
CA GLU A 98 -3.53 12.61 -14.57
C GLU A 98 -3.22 11.13 -14.26
N LEU A 99 -2.93 10.80 -13.01
CA LEU A 99 -2.64 9.43 -12.60
C LEU A 99 -3.87 8.53 -12.76
N ALA A 100 -5.07 9.07 -12.64
CA ALA A 100 -6.31 8.29 -12.69
C ALA A 100 -6.75 7.90 -14.10
N ILE A 101 -6.14 8.47 -15.14
CA ILE A 101 -6.52 8.23 -16.55
C ILE A 101 -6.37 6.73 -16.87
N TRP A 102 -5.18 6.16 -16.62
CA TRP A 102 -4.93 4.74 -16.88
C TRP A 102 -5.87 3.83 -16.10
N TRP A 103 -6.16 4.18 -14.84
CA TRP A 103 -7.06 3.37 -14.00
C TRP A 103 -8.50 3.41 -14.52
N ALA A 104 -8.97 4.57 -14.99
CA ALA A 104 -10.31 4.71 -15.57
C ALA A 104 -10.42 3.97 -16.92
N GLU A 105 -9.37 4.02 -17.75
CA GLU A 105 -9.28 3.26 -19.00
C GLU A 105 -9.27 1.75 -18.73
N ALA A 106 -8.49 1.30 -17.74
CA ALA A 106 -8.40 -0.11 -17.37
C ALA A 106 -9.74 -0.67 -16.85
N GLU A 107 -10.54 0.12 -16.11
CA GLU A 107 -11.90 -0.29 -15.71
C GLU A 107 -12.89 -0.34 -16.88
N ALA A 108 -12.62 0.40 -17.97
CA ALA A 108 -13.46 0.45 -19.16
C ALA A 108 -13.11 -0.62 -20.21
N GLU A 109 -12.01 -1.36 -20.04
CA GLU A 109 -11.62 -2.42 -20.98
C GLU A 109 -12.65 -3.57 -21.02
N GLU A 110 -13.01 -4.00 -22.23
CA GLU A 110 -14.04 -5.03 -22.53
C GLU A 110 -13.71 -6.43 -21.98
N ARG A 111 -12.48 -6.66 -21.49
CA ARG A 111 -12.07 -7.87 -20.77
C ARG A 111 -12.70 -8.00 -19.37
N ALA A 112 -13.48 -6.99 -19.00
CA ALA A 112 -14.34 -6.97 -17.85
C ALA A 112 -15.44 -8.04 -17.87
N SER A 113 -15.18 -9.21 -17.28
CA SER A 113 -16.04 -10.41 -17.35
C SER A 113 -17.44 -10.31 -16.71
N ALA A 114 -17.99 -9.14 -16.38
CA ALA A 114 -19.25 -9.00 -15.65
C ALA A 114 -20.20 -7.93 -16.26
N PRO A 115 -21.53 -8.15 -16.20
CA PRO A 115 -22.55 -7.25 -16.77
C PRO A 115 -22.63 -5.84 -16.13
N ASN A 116 -21.88 -5.58 -15.06
CA ASN A 116 -21.80 -4.27 -14.39
C ASN A 116 -20.52 -3.47 -14.75
N GLY A 117 -19.71 -3.95 -15.70
CA GLY A 117 -18.35 -3.45 -15.93
C GLY A 117 -17.35 -4.01 -14.91
N ALA A 118 -16.05 -4.05 -15.24
CA ALA A 118 -15.02 -4.51 -14.31
C ALA A 118 -14.37 -3.32 -13.64
N VAL A 119 -15.00 -2.92 -12.54
CA VAL A 119 -14.37 -2.03 -11.59
C VAL A 119 -13.34 -2.81 -10.76
N PHE A 120 -12.25 -2.16 -10.36
CA PHE A 120 -11.25 -2.80 -9.50
C PHE A 120 -11.79 -3.11 -8.09
N ARG A 121 -12.78 -2.33 -7.63
CA ARG A 121 -13.41 -2.46 -6.32
C ARG A 121 -14.87 -2.01 -6.39
N MET A 122 -15.82 -2.87 -5.99
CA MET A 122 -17.27 -2.58 -6.13
C MET A 122 -17.85 -1.71 -4.99
N ASP A 123 -17.14 -1.57 -3.88
CA ASP A 123 -17.61 -0.84 -2.69
C ASP A 123 -17.40 0.68 -2.78
N ARG A 124 -16.95 1.20 -3.93
CA ARG A 124 -16.77 2.64 -4.17
C ARG A 124 -16.94 2.98 -5.66
N PRO A 125 -17.10 4.29 -6.00
CA PRO A 125 -17.20 4.72 -7.38
C PRO A 125 -15.96 4.35 -8.21
N PRO A 126 -16.14 4.09 -9.52
CA PRO A 126 -15.03 3.85 -10.44
C PRO A 126 -14.14 5.08 -10.59
N TYR A 127 -12.91 4.90 -11.08
CA TYR A 127 -11.91 5.98 -11.18
C TYR A 127 -12.41 7.16 -12.01
N ARG A 128 -13.18 6.91 -13.07
CA ARG A 128 -13.81 7.97 -13.87
C ARG A 128 -14.68 8.90 -13.01
N ASN A 129 -15.53 8.32 -12.17
CA ASN A 129 -16.39 9.08 -11.28
C ASN A 129 -15.57 9.79 -10.19
N LEU A 130 -14.49 9.16 -9.70
CA LEU A 130 -13.60 9.80 -8.73
C LEU A 130 -12.91 11.04 -9.31
N ILE A 131 -12.51 11.02 -10.58
CA ILE A 131 -11.99 12.21 -11.28
C ILE A 131 -13.05 13.30 -11.31
N GLU A 132 -14.27 12.98 -11.76
CA GLU A 132 -15.37 13.96 -11.85
C GLU A 132 -15.70 14.56 -10.47
N MET A 133 -15.80 13.73 -9.43
CA MET A 133 -16.10 14.17 -8.07
C MET A 133 -14.99 15.06 -7.48
N THR A 134 -13.72 14.65 -7.63
CA THR A 134 -12.57 15.41 -7.09
C THR A 134 -12.35 16.74 -7.79
N GLN A 135 -12.61 16.81 -9.11
CA GLN A 135 -12.30 18.00 -9.90
C GLN A 135 -13.48 18.98 -10.01
N GLN A 136 -14.74 18.51 -9.92
CA GLN A 136 -15.92 19.37 -10.12
C GLN A 136 -16.65 19.75 -8.83
N GLN A 137 -16.69 18.89 -7.81
CA GLN A 137 -17.58 19.06 -6.66
C GLN A 137 -16.90 19.52 -5.36
N GLY A 138 -15.59 19.80 -5.36
CA GLY A 138 -14.87 20.18 -4.15
C GLY A 138 -14.80 19.03 -3.13
N ASP A 139 -14.47 19.33 -1.87
CA ASP A 139 -14.02 18.36 -0.86
C ASP A 139 -15.16 17.53 -0.23
N PHE A 140 -15.96 16.85 -1.07
CA PHE A 140 -17.04 15.93 -0.66
C PHE A 140 -16.52 14.69 0.11
N PHE A 141 -15.20 14.49 0.14
CA PHE A 141 -14.55 13.30 0.72
C PHE A 141 -14.36 13.36 2.23
N MET A 142 -14.77 14.45 2.90
CA MET A 142 -14.75 14.57 4.36
C MET A 142 -15.58 13.47 5.03
N ASP A 143 -16.72 13.12 4.44
CA ASP A 143 -17.70 12.17 5.00
C ASP A 143 -17.41 10.70 4.68
N TRP A 144 -16.40 10.39 3.88
CA TRP A 144 -16.02 8.99 3.69
C TRP A 144 -15.49 8.40 5.00
N PRO A 145 -15.65 7.09 5.23
CA PRO A 145 -14.98 6.43 6.33
C PRO A 145 -13.46 6.53 6.13
N ASP A 146 -12.73 6.79 7.20
CA ASP A 146 -11.27 6.71 7.20
C ASP A 146 -10.86 5.22 7.19
N GLU A 147 -11.04 4.59 6.04
CA GLU A 147 -10.67 3.19 5.86
C GLU A 147 -9.14 3.07 5.80
N PRO A 148 -8.55 2.18 6.63
CA PRO A 148 -7.14 1.92 6.55
C PRO A 148 -6.83 1.28 5.19
N THR A 149 -5.73 1.74 4.57
CA THR A 149 -5.15 1.08 3.39
C THR A 149 -4.98 -0.41 3.67
N ILE A 150 -5.60 -1.24 2.84
CA ILE A 150 -5.43 -2.69 2.90
C ILE A 150 -3.96 -2.97 2.54
N PRO A 151 -3.21 -3.68 3.39
CA PRO A 151 -1.80 -3.94 3.11
C PRO A 151 -1.64 -4.66 1.76
N CYS A 152 -0.79 -4.14 0.87
CA CYS A 152 -0.38 -4.92 -0.30
C CYS A 152 0.33 -6.18 0.20
N GLY A 153 -0.13 -7.36 -0.26
CA GLY A 153 0.53 -8.65 -0.04
C GLY A 153 1.87 -8.81 -0.75
N CYS A 154 2.53 -7.73 -1.15
CA CYS A 154 3.80 -7.69 -1.86
C CYS A 154 4.94 -8.47 -1.12
N HIS A 155 4.77 -8.71 0.18
CA HIS A 155 5.69 -9.49 1.03
C HIS A 155 5.07 -10.80 1.54
N ASP A 156 3.80 -11.08 1.22
CA ASP A 156 3.02 -12.20 1.75
C ASP A 156 3.29 -13.51 1.01
#